data_AF-A0A819VRQ4-F1
#
_entry.id   AF-A0A819VRQ4-F1
#
_cell.length_a   1.000
_cell.length_b   1.000
_cell.length_c   1.000
_cell.angle_alpha   90.00
_cell.angle_beta   90.00
_cell.angle_gamma   90.00
#
_symmetry.space_group_name_H-M   'P 1'
#
loop_
_entity.id
_entity.type
_entity.pdbx_description
1 polymer ?
#
loop_
_entity_poly.entity_id
_entity_poly.type
_entity_poly.pdbx_seq_one_letter_code
_entity_poly.pdbx_strand_id
1 'polypeptide(L)'
;DLLLFFADIRTVEVDDLAAQKAASMTVIHPHYGILAGRIAVSNLHKETKALFSEVMTDLYNHKDPDFNTDAPIISEETYNIVMANAEKLNAAVKHERDIDFNYFDFKVKSKRGNT
;
A
#
# COMPACT_ATOMS: atom_id res chain seq x y z
N ASP A 1 -8.12 32.04 1.11
CA ASP A 1 -6.84 31.33 1.32
C ASP A 1 -6.89 29.86 1.71
N LEU A 2 -7.99 29.30 2.23
CA LEU A 2 -8.04 27.84 2.45
C LEU A 2 -7.92 27.00 1.16
N LEU A 3 -8.35 27.54 0.03
CA LEU A 3 -8.36 26.86 -1.27
C LEU A 3 -6.96 26.64 -1.86
N LEU A 4 -5.98 27.47 -1.49
CA LEU A 4 -4.59 27.31 -1.91
C LEU A 4 -3.88 26.18 -1.14
N PHE A 5 -4.30 25.93 0.11
CA PHE A 5 -3.71 24.90 0.97
C PHE A 5 -4.02 23.49 0.45
N PHE A 6 -5.19 23.27 -0.16
CA PHE A 6 -5.55 21.98 -0.74
C PHE A 6 -4.90 21.71 -2.11
N ALA A 7 -4.43 22.75 -2.81
CA ALA A 7 -3.88 22.61 -4.15
C ALA A 7 -2.46 22.04 -4.18
N ASP A 8 -1.72 22.18 -3.07
CA ASP A 8 -0.30 21.81 -2.98
C ASP A 8 -0.02 20.64 -2.02
N ILE A 9 -1.06 20.09 -1.39
CA ILE A 9 -0.93 18.88 -0.57
C ILE A 9 -1.15 17.67 -1.49
N ARG A 10 -0.22 16.73 -1.43
CA ARG A 10 -0.37 15.45 -2.15
C ARG A 10 -1.59 14.74 -1.58
N THR A 11 -2.47 14.23 -2.45
CA THR A 11 -3.71 13.54 -2.05
C THR A 11 -3.46 12.43 -1.02
N VAL A 12 -2.28 11.81 -1.07
CA VAL A 12 -1.78 10.81 -0.12
C VAL A 12 -1.68 11.33 1.31
N GLU A 13 -1.15 12.55 1.51
CA GLU A 13 -0.95 13.15 2.84
C GLU A 13 -2.28 13.56 3.48
N VAL A 14 -3.24 13.99 2.65
CA VAL A 14 -4.61 14.27 3.10
C VAL A 14 -5.30 13.00 3.57
N ASP A 15 -5.22 11.92 2.77
CA ASP A 15 -5.83 10.64 3.09
C ASP A 15 -5.21 10.02 4.36
N ASP A 16 -3.89 10.15 4.55
CA ASP A 16 -3.20 9.70 5.76
C ASP A 16 -3.65 10.46 7.01
N LEU A 17 -3.81 11.78 6.91
CA LEU A 17 -4.30 12.60 8.01
C LEU A 17 -5.77 12.29 8.34
N ALA A 18 -6.59 12.08 7.32
CA ALA A 18 -8.00 11.70 7.47
C ALA A 18 -8.12 10.33 8.17
N ALA A 19 -7.30 9.35 7.77
CA ALA A 19 -7.27 8.03 8.40
C ALA A 19 -6.83 8.12 9.88
N GLN A 20 -5.81 8.92 10.20
CA GLN A 20 -5.37 9.16 11.58
C GLN A 20 -6.46 9.82 12.43
N LYS A 21 -7.14 10.83 11.87
CA LYS A 21 -8.23 11.51 12.57
C LYS A 21 -9.38 10.56 12.85
N ALA A 22 -9.81 9.77 11.86
CA ALA A 22 -10.83 8.74 12.03
C ALA A 22 -10.41 7.72 13.10
N ALA A 23 -9.16 7.25 13.10
CA ALA A 23 -8.67 6.30 14.11
C ALA A 23 -8.79 6.86 15.54
N SER A 24 -8.48 8.15 15.74
CA SER A 24 -8.63 8.81 17.04
C SER A 24 -10.08 8.90 17.52
N MET A 25 -11.06 8.84 16.60
CA MET A 25 -12.49 8.91 16.91
C MET A 25 -13.09 7.54 17.28
N THR A 26 -12.29 6.48 17.28
CA THR A 26 -12.72 5.14 17.73
C THR A 26 -13.23 5.15 19.18
N VAL A 27 -12.70 6.04 20.02
CA VAL A 27 -13.20 6.27 21.40
C VAL A 27 -14.62 6.84 21.45
N ILE A 28 -15.08 7.49 20.38
CA ILE A 28 -16.45 8.00 20.25
C ILE A 28 -17.38 6.90 19.74
N HIS A 29 -16.97 6.21 18.68
CA HIS A 29 -17.72 5.10 18.10
C HIS A 29 -16.78 4.09 17.42
N PRO A 30 -16.90 2.78 17.68
CA PRO A 30 -15.96 1.77 17.18
C PRO A 30 -15.87 1.71 15.65
N HIS A 31 -16.95 2.05 14.92
CA HIS A 31 -16.95 2.09 13.46
C HIS A 31 -15.99 3.14 12.86
N TYR A 32 -15.54 4.13 13.63
CA TYR A 32 -14.49 5.05 13.16
C TYR A 32 -13.16 4.34 12.92
N GLY A 33 -12.85 3.26 13.64
CA GLY A 33 -11.69 2.41 13.37
C GLY A 33 -11.79 1.69 12.03
N ILE A 34 -13.00 1.23 11.66
CA ILE A 34 -13.28 0.61 10.36
C ILE A 34 -13.12 1.64 9.24
N LEU A 35 -13.66 2.85 9.43
CA LEU A 35 -13.50 3.94 8.48
C LEU A 35 -12.02 4.31 8.27
N ALA A 36 -11.26 4.42 9.35
CA ALA A 36 -9.82 4.67 9.29
C ALA A 36 -9.08 3.59 8.51
N GLY A 37 -9.41 2.31 8.72
CA GLY A 37 -8.84 1.18 7.98
C GLY A 37 -9.14 1.29 6.48
N ARG A 38 -10.39 1.61 6.11
CA ARG A 38 -10.80 1.76 4.71
C ARG A 38 -10.10 2.93 4.01
N ILE A 39 -9.92 4.07 4.68
CA ILE A 39 -9.19 5.20 4.11
C ILE A 39 -7.73 4.80 3.85
N ALA A 40 -7.08 4.14 4.82
CA ALA A 40 -5.69 3.71 4.69
C ALA A 40 -5.49 2.67 3.58
N VAL A 41 -6.39 1.69 3.46
CA VAL A 41 -6.37 0.68 2.40
C VAL A 41 -6.64 1.32 1.04
N SER A 42 -7.59 2.24 0.94
CA SER A 42 -7.85 2.97 -0.30
C SER A 42 -6.64 3.79 -0.73
N ASN A 43 -5.90 4.38 0.21
CA ASN A 43 -4.66 5.10 -0.10
C ASN A 43 -3.59 4.12 -0.63
N LEU A 44 -3.43 2.95 0.00
CA LEU A 44 -2.49 1.92 -0.46
C LEU A 44 -2.79 1.45 -1.88
N HIS A 45 -4.06 1.20 -2.20
CA HIS A 45 -4.47 0.74 -3.53
C HIS A 45 -4.22 1.79 -4.62
N LYS A 46 -4.21 3.10 -4.29
CA LYS A 46 -3.84 4.16 -5.25
C LYS A 46 -2.34 4.16 -5.56
N GLU A 47 -1.51 3.76 -4.61
CA GLU A 47 -0.04 3.75 -4.72
C GLU A 47 0.52 2.39 -5.19
N THR A 48 -0.33 1.37 -5.35
CA THR A 48 0.09 0.01 -5.73
C THR A 48 -0.39 -0.34 -7.14
N LYS A 49 0.43 -1.06 -7.92
CA LYS A 49 0.04 -1.57 -9.24
C LYS A 49 -1.05 -2.64 -9.09
N ALA A 50 -1.97 -2.68 -10.06
CA ALA A 50 -3.13 -3.57 -10.02
C ALA A 50 -2.76 -5.05 -10.16
N LEU A 51 -1.70 -5.35 -10.92
CA LEU A 51 -1.24 -6.70 -11.21
C LEU A 51 -0.08 -7.10 -10.31
N PHE A 52 -0.22 -8.24 -9.64
CA PHE A 52 0.82 -8.81 -8.78
C PHE A 52 2.12 -9.10 -9.53
N SER A 53 2.04 -9.59 -10.76
CA SER A 53 3.22 -9.86 -11.59
C SER A 53 4.01 -8.58 -11.89
N GLU A 54 3.36 -7.43 -12.07
CA GLU A 54 4.06 -6.17 -12.34
C GLU A 54 4.84 -5.68 -11.11
N VAL A 55 4.26 -5.84 -9.91
CA VAL A 55 4.96 -5.56 -8.65
C VAL A 55 6.18 -6.46 -8.52
N MET A 56 6.06 -7.75 -8.86
CA MET A 56 7.18 -8.69 -8.81
C MET A 56 8.28 -8.34 -9.82
N THR A 57 7.93 -7.81 -11.00
CA THR A 57 8.90 -7.25 -11.95
C THR A 57 9.64 -6.05 -11.38
N ASP A 58 8.96 -5.14 -10.67
CA ASP A 58 9.62 -3.99 -10.03
C ASP A 58 10.58 -4.44 -8.91
N LEU A 59 10.17 -5.43 -8.11
CA LEU A 59 11.00 -5.98 -7.04
C LEU A 59 12.25 -6.70 -7.58
N TYR A 60 12.12 -7.39 -8.71
CA TYR A 60 13.25 -8.06 -9.36
C TYR A 60 14.22 -7.05 -9.99
N ASN A 61 13.70 -6.02 -10.64
CA ASN A 61 14.49 -4.96 -11.26
C ASN A 61 14.87 -3.84 -10.28
N HIS A 62 14.69 -4.05 -8.98
CA HIS A 62 15.00 -3.04 -7.98
C HIS A 62 16.47 -2.65 -8.05
N LYS A 63 16.72 -1.35 -7.95
CA LYS A 63 18.05 -0.77 -7.89
C LYS A 63 18.18 0.00 -6.60
N ASP A 64 19.37 -0.10 -6.03
CA ASP A 64 19.74 0.72 -4.88
C ASP A 64 19.61 2.21 -5.28
N PRO A 65 18.79 3.01 -4.59
CA PRO A 65 18.55 4.39 -4.96
C PRO A 65 19.77 5.30 -4.74
N ASP A 66 20.68 4.94 -3.84
CA ASP A 66 21.87 5.73 -3.52
C ASP A 66 23.01 5.44 -4.50
N PHE A 67 23.15 4.18 -4.92
CA PHE A 67 24.27 3.71 -5.75
C PHE A 67 23.90 3.34 -7.19
N ASN A 68 22.60 3.27 -7.51
CA ASN A 68 22.03 2.84 -8.80
C ASN A 68 22.56 1.48 -9.30
N THR A 69 22.94 0.62 -8.36
CA THR A 69 23.38 -0.75 -8.62
C THR A 69 22.20 -1.71 -8.52
N ASP A 70 22.25 -2.79 -9.30
CA ASP A 70 21.21 -3.81 -9.27
C ASP A 70 21.16 -4.44 -7.87
N ALA A 71 20.00 -4.33 -7.23
CA ALA A 71 19.74 -4.83 -5.88
C ALA A 71 18.38 -5.55 -5.86
N PRO A 72 18.24 -6.70 -6.53
CA PRO A 72 16.96 -7.40 -6.60
C PRO A 72 16.46 -7.75 -5.19
N ILE A 73 15.20 -7.42 -4.90
CA ILE A 73 14.58 -7.76 -3.61
C ILE A 73 14.13 -9.24 -3.60
N ILE A 74 13.88 -9.80 -4.79
CA ILE A 74 13.48 -11.20 -4.97
C ILE A 74 14.51 -11.96 -5.84
N SER A 75 14.62 -13.27 -5.62
CA SER A 75 15.50 -14.12 -6.43
C SER A 75 14.96 -14.31 -7.85
N GLU A 76 15.85 -14.54 -8.80
CA GLU A 76 15.51 -14.88 -10.19
C GLU A 76 14.62 -16.13 -10.28
N GLU A 77 14.87 -17.14 -9.44
CA GLU A 77 14.02 -18.33 -9.34
C GLU A 77 12.58 -17.97 -8.99
N THR A 78 12.39 -17.13 -7.95
CA THR A 78 11.06 -16.69 -7.52
C THR A 78 10.39 -15.88 -8.62
N TYR A 79 11.12 -14.97 -9.25
CA TYR A 79 10.63 -14.16 -10.37
C TYR A 79 10.15 -15.04 -11.53
N ASN A 80 10.96 -16.02 -11.95
CA ASN A 80 10.63 -16.92 -13.06
C ASN A 80 9.39 -17.77 -12.75
N ILE A 81 9.26 -18.30 -11.53
CA ILE A 81 8.07 -19.05 -11.11
C ILE A 81 6.82 -18.15 -11.15
N VAL A 82 6.92 -16.92 -10.66
CA VAL A 82 5.81 -15.97 -10.68
C VAL A 82 5.40 -15.65 -12.12
N MET A 83 6.37 -15.32 -12.99
CA MET A 83 6.09 -14.95 -14.39
C MET A 83 5.52 -16.12 -15.19
N ALA A 84 5.99 -17.33 -14.95
CA ALA A 84 5.43 -18.54 -15.57
C ALA A 84 3.98 -18.83 -15.15
N ASN A 85 3.52 -18.27 -14.02
CA ASN A 85 2.18 -18.46 -13.48
C ASN A 85 1.39 -17.13 -13.36
N ALA A 86 1.80 -16.09 -14.09
CA ALA A 86 1.34 -14.72 -13.87
C ALA A 86 -0.18 -14.58 -13.92
N GLU A 87 -0.85 -15.15 -14.94
CA GLU A 87 -2.31 -15.08 -15.07
C GLU A 87 -3.03 -15.68 -13.86
N LYS A 88 -2.59 -16.86 -13.41
CA LYS A 88 -3.18 -17.58 -12.28
C LYS A 88 -2.97 -16.82 -10.97
N LEU A 89 -1.77 -16.27 -10.76
CA LEU A 89 -1.44 -15.52 -9.56
C LEU A 89 -2.15 -14.17 -9.52
N ASN A 90 -2.18 -13.44 -10.64
CA ASN A 90 -2.91 -12.18 -10.77
C ASN A 90 -4.41 -12.37 -10.49
N ALA A 91 -5.03 -13.43 -11.02
CA ALA A 91 -6.44 -13.74 -10.77
C ALA A 91 -6.73 -14.23 -9.34
N ALA A 92 -5.73 -14.77 -8.64
CA ALA A 92 -5.87 -15.24 -7.26
C ALA A 92 -5.85 -14.10 -6.23
N VAL A 93 -5.23 -12.96 -6.56
CA VAL A 93 -5.19 -11.77 -5.70
C VAL A 93 -6.55 -11.08 -5.70
N LYS A 94 -7.09 -10.85 -4.50
CA LYS A 94 -8.40 -10.23 -4.27
C LYS A 94 -8.23 -9.02 -3.35
N HIS A 95 -8.15 -7.84 -3.95
CA HIS A 95 -7.96 -6.56 -3.26
C HIS A 95 -9.12 -6.24 -2.29
N GLU A 96 -10.30 -6.82 -2.51
CA GLU A 96 -11.45 -6.64 -1.62
C GLU A 96 -11.21 -7.20 -0.23
N ARG A 97 -10.26 -8.14 -0.05
CA ARG A 97 -9.91 -8.69 1.27
C ARG A 97 -9.13 -7.70 2.14
N ASP A 98 -8.57 -6.66 1.53
CA ASP A 98 -7.80 -5.68 2.29
C ASP A 98 -8.70 -4.77 3.14
N ILE A 99 -9.99 -4.65 2.82
CA ILE A 99 -10.95 -3.81 3.55
C ILE A 99 -11.24 -4.32 4.97
N ASP A 100 -10.91 -5.57 5.25
CA ASP A 100 -11.13 -6.22 6.55
C ASP A 100 -9.97 -5.95 7.53
N PHE A 101 -8.88 -5.32 7.09
CA PHE A 101 -7.80 -4.91 7.98
C PHE A 101 -8.24 -3.74 8.87
N ASN A 102 -8.07 -3.90 10.18
CA ASN A 102 -8.19 -2.79 11.11
C ASN A 102 -7.02 -1.82 10.90
N TYR A 103 -7.26 -0.51 11.10
CA TYR A 103 -6.25 0.55 10.92
C TYR A 103 -4.93 0.28 11.67
N PHE A 104 -5.02 -0.34 12.85
CA PHE A 104 -3.84 -0.73 13.63
C PHE A 104 -3.03 -1.86 12.99
N ASP A 105 -3.68 -2.86 12.40
CA ASP A 105 -3.01 -3.96 11.70
C ASP A 105 -2.30 -3.44 10.44
N PHE A 106 -2.95 -2.52 9.72
CA PHE A 106 -2.39 -1.86 8.55
C PHE A 106 -1.14 -1.05 8.90
N LYS A 107 -1.21 -0.19 9.93
CA LYS A 107 -0.09 0.69 10.33
C LYS A 107 1.11 -0.09 10.88
N VAL A 108 0.88 -1.25 11.51
CA VAL A 108 1.95 -2.15 11.97
C VAL A 108 2.64 -2.85 10.80
N LYS A 109 1.90 -3.20 9.74
CA LYS A 109 2.48 -3.79 8.53
C LYS A 109 3.24 -2.78 7.68
N SER A 110 2.70 -1.57 7.48
CA SER A 110 3.35 -0.53 6.66
C SER A 110 4.66 -0.02 7.27
N LYS A 111 4.78 0.00 8.61
CA LYS A 111 6.03 0.39 9.29
C LYS A 111 7.20 -0.59 9.09
N ARG A 112 6.93 -1.87 8.79
CA ARG A 112 7.97 -2.90 8.65
C ARG A 112 8.58 -2.99 7.25
N GLY A 113 8.04 -2.29 6.26
CA GLY A 113 8.60 -2.21 4.91
C GLY A 113 9.60 -1.07 4.70
N ASN A 114 9.85 -0.25 5.73
CA ASN A 114 10.68 0.96 5.68
C ASN A 114 11.93 0.85 6.59
N THR A 115 12.32 -0.38 6.95
CA THR A 115 13.53 -0.74 7.70
C THR A 115 14.28 -1.80 6.94
#